data_AF-A0A6L6BZT1-F1
#
_entry.id   AF-A0A6L6BZT1-F1
#
_cell.length_a   1.000
_cell.length_b   1.000
_cell.length_c   1.000
_cell.angle_alpha   90.00
_cell.angle_beta   90.00
_cell.angle_gamma   90.00
#
_symmetry.space_group_name_H-M   'P 1'
#
loop_
_entity.id
_entity.type
_entity.pdbx_description
1 polymer ?
#
loop_
_entity_poly.entity_id
_entity_poly.type
_entity_poly.pdbx_seq_one_letter_code
_entity_poly.pdbx_strand_id
1 'polypeptide(L)'
;VEGAAIVTAGFDITHTVRYRNIQNNPRATLVIDDLATADPWSPRGIKITGTAEIEQVNGAPRFRITPEVIISWAVNDTTPGIPKMERREVPHSTVPRSTVPLSE
;
A
#
# COMPACT_ATOMS: atom_id res chain seq x y z
N VAL A 1 -12.40 -6.91 2.95
CA VAL A 1 -10.92 -6.98 2.89
C VAL A 1 -10.44 -7.15 4.33
N GLU A 2 -9.58 -8.14 4.61
CA GLU A 2 -8.91 -8.20 5.92
C GLU A 2 -8.10 -6.92 6.16
N GLY A 3 -8.18 -6.32 7.34
CA GLY A 3 -7.65 -4.98 7.62
C GLY A 3 -6.12 -4.82 7.58
N ALA A 4 -5.37 -5.87 7.23
CA ALA A 4 -3.91 -5.88 7.21
C ALA A 4 -3.28 -5.57 5.84
N ALA A 5 -4.07 -5.48 4.77
CA ALA A 5 -3.57 -5.31 3.41
C ALA A 5 -4.16 -4.07 2.72
N ILE A 6 -3.43 -3.58 1.71
CA ILE A 6 -3.85 -2.48 0.86
C ILE A 6 -4.27 -3.07 -0.48
N VAL A 7 -5.45 -2.70 -0.96
CA VAL A 7 -5.95 -3.14 -2.27
C VAL A 7 -6.06 -1.95 -3.20
N THR A 8 -5.62 -2.10 -4.44
CA THR A 8 -5.75 -1.08 -5.47
C THR A 8 -5.96 -1.71 -6.84
N ALA A 9 -6.64 -0.99 -7.72
CA ALA A 9 -6.92 -1.38 -9.08
C ALA A 9 -6.85 -0.14 -9.99
N GLY A 10 -7.71 -0.09 -11.00
CA GLY A 10 -7.86 1.02 -11.93
C GLY A 10 -8.57 0.54 -13.19
N PHE A 11 -8.65 1.40 -14.19
CA PHE A 11 -9.11 1.01 -15.52
C PHE A 11 -8.13 0.00 -16.11
N ASP A 12 -8.67 -1.17 -16.46
CA ASP A 12 -7.97 -2.32 -17.04
C ASP A 12 -6.48 -2.40 -16.67
N ILE A 13 -6.21 -2.87 -15.45
CA ILE A 13 -4.84 -2.90 -14.95
C ILE A 13 -3.93 -3.79 -15.80
N THR A 14 -4.48 -4.73 -16.58
CA THR A 14 -3.68 -5.66 -17.42
C THR A 14 -2.85 -4.93 -18.47
N HIS A 15 -3.26 -3.71 -18.85
CA HIS A 15 -2.56 -2.87 -19.81
C HIS A 15 -1.48 -1.97 -19.18
N THR A 16 -1.36 -1.96 -17.84
CA THR A 16 -0.46 -1.06 -17.13
C THR A 16 0.96 -1.63 -16.96
N VAL A 17 1.95 -0.74 -16.86
CA VAL A 17 3.33 -1.13 -16.54
C VAL A 17 3.42 -1.82 -15.18
N ARG A 18 2.70 -1.31 -14.17
CA ARG A 18 2.67 -1.91 -12.83
C ARG A 18 2.18 -3.37 -12.85
N TYR A 19 1.23 -3.72 -13.71
CA TYR A 19 0.78 -5.12 -13.84
C TYR A 19 1.89 -6.04 -14.31
N ARG A 20 2.55 -5.68 -15.42
CA ARG A 20 3.70 -6.45 -15.93
C ARG A 20 4.86 -6.49 -14.93
N ASN A 21 5.09 -5.40 -14.20
CA ASN A 21 6.15 -5.35 -13.19
C ASN A 21 5.85 -6.31 -12.03
N ILE A 22 4.62 -6.32 -11.50
CA ILE A 22 4.25 -7.21 -10.39
C ILE A 22 4.27 -8.69 -10.81
N GLN A 23 3.97 -9.01 -12.07
CA GLN A 23 4.12 -10.38 -12.58
C GLN A 23 5.56 -10.88 -12.53
N ASN A 24 6.55 -10.00 -12.72
CA ASN A 24 7.98 -10.36 -12.76
C ASN A 24 8.71 -10.14 -11.44
N ASN A 25 8.24 -9.20 -10.61
CA ASN A 25 8.83 -8.84 -9.34
C ASN A 25 7.70 -8.51 -8.34
N PRO A 26 7.36 -9.42 -7.40
CA PRO A 26 6.24 -9.27 -6.47
C PRO A 26 6.54 -8.31 -5.31
N ARG A 27 7.24 -7.21 -5.59
CA ARG A 27 7.63 -6.17 -4.63
C ARG A 27 7.02 -4.85 -5.06
N ALA A 28 6.43 -4.13 -4.10
CA ALA A 28 5.85 -2.82 -4.35
C ALA A 28 6.26 -1.82 -3.27
N THR A 29 6.31 -0.55 -3.66
CA THR A 29 6.26 0.57 -2.74
C THR A 29 5.09 1.47 -3.14
N LEU A 30 4.22 1.79 -2.19
CA LEU A 30 3.13 2.74 -2.32
C LEU A 30 3.48 3.97 -1.49
N VAL A 31 3.39 5.14 -2.10
CA VAL A 31 3.49 6.42 -1.40
C VAL A 31 2.13 7.12 -1.48
N ILE A 32 1.64 7.57 -0.34
CA ILE A 32 0.48 8.45 -0.21
C ILE A 32 1.03 9.72 0.43
N ASP A 33 1.06 10.81 -0.31
CA ASP A 33 1.47 12.11 0.19
C ASP A 33 0.45 13.17 -0.22
N ASP A 34 0.41 14.24 0.57
CA ASP A 34 -0.36 15.44 0.29
C ASP A 34 0.27 16.65 1.00
N LEU A 35 -0.33 17.81 0.77
CA LEU A 35 0.06 19.07 1.40
C LEU A 35 -1.08 19.51 2.33
N ALA A 36 -0.86 19.44 3.64
CA ALA A 36 -1.88 19.78 4.63
C ALA A 36 -2.21 21.29 4.61
N THR A 37 -1.18 22.14 4.49
CA THR A 37 -1.31 23.60 4.34
C THR A 37 -0.20 24.12 3.42
N ALA A 38 -0.52 25.13 2.61
CA ALA A 38 0.46 25.80 1.75
C ALA A 38 1.19 26.95 2.46
N ASP A 39 0.50 27.65 3.36
CA ASP A 39 1.05 28.69 4.23
C ASP A 39 0.44 28.55 5.64
N PRO A 40 1.21 28.09 6.64
CA PRO A 40 2.61 27.65 6.53
C PRO A 40 2.75 26.37 5.69
N TRP A 41 3.90 26.17 5.06
CA TRP A 41 4.19 24.96 4.27
C TRP A 41 4.24 23.71 5.15
N SER A 42 3.34 22.74 4.90
CA SER A 42 3.22 21.51 5.71
C SER A 42 2.94 20.25 4.87
N PRO A 43 3.95 19.66 4.21
CA PRO A 43 3.81 18.42 3.46
C PRO A 43 3.81 17.21 4.42
N ARG A 44 2.97 16.21 4.13
CA ARG A 44 2.89 14.98 4.92
C ARG A 44 2.77 13.76 4.03
N GLY A 45 3.00 12.58 4.59
CA GLY A 45 2.81 11.36 3.82
C GLY A 45 3.22 10.08 4.52
N ILE A 46 2.98 9.00 3.79
CA ILE A 46 3.18 7.62 4.20
C ILE A 46 3.78 6.86 3.02
N LYS A 47 4.94 6.24 3.24
CA LYS A 47 5.57 5.29 2.32
C LYS A 47 5.45 3.89 2.88
N ILE A 48 4.95 2.98 2.06
CA ILE A 48 4.64 1.60 2.44
C ILE A 48 5.37 0.69 1.47
N THR A 49 6.25 -0.15 1.98
CA THR A 49 6.99 -1.15 1.19
C THR A 49 6.61 -2.55 1.65
N GLY A 50 6.46 -3.46 0.70
CA GLY A 50 6.19 -4.86 0.99
C GLY A 50 6.02 -5.70 -0.28
N THR A 51 5.31 -6.82 -0.15
CA THR A 51 4.99 -7.69 -1.28
C THR A 51 3.70 -7.26 -1.96
N ALA A 52 3.57 -7.57 -3.25
CA ALA A 52 2.35 -7.38 -4.00
C ALA A 52 1.99 -8.62 -4.82
N GLU A 53 0.70 -8.93 -4.86
CA GLU A 53 0.12 -10.00 -5.68
C GLU A 53 -1.02 -9.45 -6.55
N ILE A 54 -1.26 -10.11 -7.68
CA ILE A 54 -2.42 -9.86 -8.52
C ILE A 54 -3.49 -10.88 -8.14
N GLU A 55 -4.61 -10.40 -7.61
CA GLU A 55 -5.77 -11.23 -7.26
C GLU A 55 -6.88 -11.05 -8.30
N GLN A 56 -7.60 -12.14 -8.59
CA GLN A 56 -8.85 -12.06 -9.34
C GLN A 56 -10.03 -11.97 -8.37
N VAL A 57 -10.83 -10.91 -8.50
CA VAL A 57 -12.04 -10.72 -7.68
C VAL A 57 -13.20 -10.41 -8.62
N ASN A 58 -14.21 -11.28 -8.62
CA ASN A 58 -15.39 -11.17 -9.48
C ASN A 58 -15.03 -10.96 -10.97
N GLY A 59 -14.01 -11.68 -11.46
CA GLY A 59 -13.54 -11.59 -12.85
C GLY A 59 -12.69 -10.36 -13.18
N ALA A 60 -12.38 -9.50 -12.20
CA ALA A 60 -11.54 -8.32 -12.40
C ALA A 60 -10.21 -8.42 -11.61
N PRO A 61 -9.05 -8.14 -12.25
CA PRO A 61 -7.77 -8.19 -11.57
C PRO A 61 -7.56 -6.94 -10.69
N ARG A 62 -6.98 -7.13 -9.51
CA ARG A 62 -6.52 -6.07 -8.61
C ARG A 62 -5.14 -6.38 -8.02
N PHE A 63 -4.44 -5.35 -7.56
CA PHE A 63 -3.26 -5.52 -6.73
C PHE A 63 -3.66 -5.62 -5.26
N ARG A 64 -3.10 -6.60 -4.56
CA ARG A 64 -3.09 -6.67 -3.10
C ARG A 64 -1.66 -6.49 -2.63
N ILE A 65 -1.43 -5.50 -1.78
CA ILE A 65 -0.13 -5.17 -1.21
C ILE A 65 -0.16 -5.54 0.27
N THR A 66 0.79 -6.36 0.70
CA THR A 66 1.01 -6.70 2.11
C THR A 66 2.14 -5.84 2.64
N PRO A 67 1.88 -4.89 3.56
CA PRO A 67 2.91 -4.03 4.14
C PRO A 67 3.94 -4.82 4.95
N GLU A 68 5.22 -4.50 4.80
CA GLU A 68 6.32 -4.98 5.63
C GLU A 68 6.96 -3.84 6.42
N VAL A 69 7.16 -2.69 5.76
CA VAL A 69 7.74 -1.49 6.36
C VAL A 69 6.88 -0.28 5.99
N ILE A 70 6.56 0.52 6.99
CA ILE A 70 5.82 1.77 6.84
C ILE A 70 6.68 2.89 7.39
N ILE A 71 6.86 3.95 6.60
CA ILE A 71 7.51 5.18 7.00
C ILE A 71 6.50 6.31 6.85
N SER A 72 6.27 7.09 7.90
CA SER A 72 5.39 8.27 7.86
C SER A 72 6.12 9.53 8.30
N TRP A 73 5.66 10.68 7.80
CA TRP A 73 6.15 12.00 8.21
C TRP A 73 5.01 12.99 8.27
N ALA A 74 5.06 13.89 9.25
CA ALA A 74 4.05 14.93 9.46
C ALA A 74 2.60 14.42 9.56
N VAL A 75 2.41 13.12 9.90
CA VAL A 75 1.09 12.52 10.12
C VAL A 75 0.73 12.52 11.61
N ASN A 76 1.64 12.03 12.45
CA ASN A 76 1.43 11.94 13.91
C ASN A 76 1.97 13.16 14.66
N ASP A 77 3.03 13.79 14.15
CA ASP A 77 3.63 15.02 14.67
C ASP A 77 3.63 16.07 13.57
N THR A 78 2.77 17.09 13.70
CA THR A 78 2.58 18.15 12.70
C THR A 78 3.37 19.42 13.02
N THR A 79 4.39 19.33 13.88
CA THR A 79 5.23 20.49 14.24
C THR A 79 5.86 21.10 12.97
N PRO A 80 5.75 22.42 12.74
CA PRO A 80 6.34 23.06 11.57
C PRO A 80 7.86 22.86 11.48
N GLY A 81 8.37 22.67 10.26
CA GLY A 81 9.79 22.45 9.99
C GLY A 81 10.04 21.13 9.26
N ILE A 82 11.27 20.61 9.34
CA ILE A 82 11.62 19.30 8.78
C ILE A 82 10.96 18.22 9.66
N PRO A 83 10.00 17.43 9.15
CA PRO A 83 9.29 16.47 9.97
C PRO A 83 10.19 15.30 10.34
N LYS A 84 10.00 14.79 11.56
CA LYS A 84 10.57 13.50 11.95
C LYS A 84 9.95 12.39 11.11
N MET A 85 10.81 11.49 10.63
CA MET A 85 10.38 10.28 9.95
C MET A 85 10.16 9.19 11.01
N GLU A 86 8.96 8.62 11.03
CA GLU A 86 8.62 7.49 11.89
C GLU A 86 8.63 6.22 11.06
N ARG A 87 9.34 5.19 11.53
CA ARG A 87 9.41 3.89 10.88
C ARG A 87 8.70 2.84 11.73
N ARG A 88 7.85 2.03 11.10
CA ARG A 88 7.20 0.87 11.68
C ARG A 88 7.45 -0.35 10.82
N GLU A 89 7.93 -1.42 11.44
CA GLU A 89 7.95 -2.76 10.83
C GLU A 89 6.64 -3.46 11.15
N VAL A 90 6.04 -4.10 10.15
CA VAL A 90 4.77 -4.81 10.28
C VAL A 90 5.09 -6.29 10.46
N PRO A 91 4.78 -6.89 11.63
CA PRO A 91 4.97 -8.31 11.83
C PRO A 91 4.19 -9.10 10.77
N HIS A 92 4.85 -10.09 10.15
CA HIS A 92 4.15 -11.02 9.26
C HIS A 92 3.15 -11.83 10.09
N SER A 93 1.86 -11.73 9.75
CA SER A 93 0.87 -12.63 10.32
C SER A 93 1.17 -14.06 9.83
N THR A 94 1.37 -14.97 10.77
CA THR A 94 1.55 -16.41 10.49
C THR A 94 0.21 -17.14 10.30
N VAL A 95 -0.92 -16.43 10.42
CA VAL A 95 -2.24 -17.01 10.21
C VAL A 95 -2.40 -17.36 8.73
N PRO A 96 -2.62 -18.65 8.37
CA PRO A 96 -2.86 -19.04 7.00
C PRO A 96 -4.10 -18.32 6.45
N ARG A 97 -4.02 -17.85 5.20
CA ARG A 97 -5.15 -17.23 4.51
C ARG A 97 -6.38 -18.14 4.58
N SER A 98 -7.51 -17.62 5.06
CA SER A 98 -8.80 -18.29 4.93
C SER A 98 -9.13 -18.45 3.45
N THR A 99 -8.98 -19.66 2.91
CA THR A 99 -9.48 -20.01 1.59
C THR A 99 -10.99 -20.16 1.72
N VAL A 100 -11.75 -19.07 1.58
CA VAL A 100 -13.19 -19.20 1.38
C VAL A 100 -13.35 -19.79 -0.03
N PRO A 101 -13.91 -21.01 -0.19
CA PRO A 101 -14.16 -21.55 -1.51
C PRO A 101 -15.14 -20.63 -2.24
N LEU A 102 -14.90 -20.40 -3.53
CA LEU A 102 -15.91 -19.84 -4.40
C LEU A 102 -17.08 -20.82 -4.40
N SER A 103 -18.21 -20.46 -3.77
CA SER A 103 -19.46 -21.19 -3.95
C SER A 103 -19.92 -21.01 -5.39
N GLU A 104 -20.20 -22.13 -6.06
CA GLU A 104 -20.76 -22.24 -7.42
C GLU A 104 -22.07 -21.46 -7.61
#